data_AF-A0A838LS29-F1
#
_entry.id   AF-A0A838LS29-F1
#
_cell.length_a   1.000
_cell.length_b   1.000
_cell.length_c   1.000
_cell.angle_alpha   90.00
_cell.angle_beta   90.00
_cell.angle_gamma   90.00
#
_symmetry.space_group_name_H-M   'P 1'
#
loop_
_entity.id
_entity.type
_entity.pdbx_description
1 polymer ?
#
loop_
_entity_poly.entity_id
_entity_poly.type
_entity_poly.pdbx_seq_one_letter_code
_entity_poly.pdbx_strand_id
1 'polypeptide(L)'
;MATGTETNPLPTWQYLPPIEYGETVQSFGGAPGLRVAFYTNLRSSGAVQFRYLAAVYVGDTMFPLFMVTSETSPGLALDGKGKWALGVFRPEGHATKDISPDYGNWHPFVAAAMELIAAEFPDSNPVEL
;
A
#
# COMPACT_ATOMS: atom_id res chain seq x y z
N MET A 1 20.48 16.42 31.66
CA MET A 1 19.52 17.15 30.81
C MET A 1 18.99 16.16 29.80
N ALA A 2 17.70 15.85 29.84
CA ALA A 2 17.07 14.90 28.92
C ALA A 2 17.03 15.51 27.52
N THR A 3 17.68 14.85 26.56
CA THR A 3 17.50 15.10 25.13
C THR A 3 16.05 14.77 24.79
N GLY A 4 15.26 15.80 24.50
CA GLY A 4 13.89 15.63 24.04
C GLY A 4 13.91 14.76 22.78
N THR A 5 13.32 13.58 22.87
CA THR A 5 12.90 12.82 21.71
C THR A 5 11.82 13.67 21.05
N GLU A 6 12.19 14.43 20.02
CA GLU A 6 11.22 14.97 19.07
C GLU A 6 10.52 13.76 18.44
N THR A 7 9.38 13.38 19.02
CA THR A 7 8.47 12.45 18.39
C THR A 7 7.94 13.17 17.16
N ASN A 8 8.58 12.96 16.02
CA ASN A 8 8.08 13.45 14.74
C ASN A 8 6.64 12.94 14.63
N PRO A 9 5.62 13.83 14.63
CA PRO A 9 4.23 13.40 14.75
C PRO A 9 3.90 12.48 13.58
N LEU A 10 3.28 11.35 13.87
CA LEU A 10 2.82 10.40 12.86
C LEU A 10 1.98 11.15 11.81
N PRO A 11 2.11 10.80 10.51
CA PRO A 11 1.34 11.48 9.48
C PRO A 11 -0.15 11.36 9.75
N THR A 12 -0.85 12.49 9.69
CA THR A 12 -2.32 12.50 9.75
C THR A 12 -2.85 12.14 8.37
N TRP A 13 -3.50 10.99 8.28
CA TRP A 13 -4.09 10.51 7.04
C TRP A 13 -5.47 11.14 6.80
N GLN A 14 -5.64 11.80 5.65
CA GLN A 14 -6.95 12.28 5.20
C GLN A 14 -7.88 11.14 4.80
N TYR A 15 -7.29 10.07 4.23
CA TYR A 15 -8.04 8.92 3.76
C TYR A 15 -7.20 7.66 3.84
N LEU A 16 -7.65 6.70 4.65
CA LEU A 16 -7.11 5.34 4.70
C LEU A 16 -8.02 4.40 3.92
N PRO A 17 -7.47 3.34 3.28
CA PRO A 17 -8.32 2.31 2.71
C PRO A 17 -9.13 1.66 3.85
N PRO A 18 -10.45 1.46 3.70
CA PRO A 18 -11.30 0.88 4.74
C PRO A 18 -11.09 -0.64 4.87
N ILE A 19 -9.86 -1.05 5.21
CA ILE A 19 -9.44 -2.42 5.44
C ILE A 19 -9.50 -2.70 6.94
N GLU A 20 -10.32 -3.67 7.34
CA GLU A 20 -10.51 -4.08 8.72
C GLU A 20 -9.50 -5.15 9.17
N TYR A 21 -9.04 -5.96 8.20
CA TYR A 21 -8.14 -7.08 8.45
C TYR A 21 -7.32 -7.38 7.21
N GLY A 22 -6.08 -7.84 7.42
CA GLY A 22 -5.22 -8.39 6.39
C GLY A 22 -4.17 -9.32 6.98
N GLU A 23 -3.81 -10.36 6.23
CA GLU A 23 -2.76 -11.30 6.60
C GLU A 23 -1.45 -10.90 5.92
N THR A 24 -0.41 -10.63 6.72
CA THR A 24 0.93 -10.36 6.18
C THR A 24 1.50 -11.64 5.58
N VAL A 25 1.86 -11.60 4.30
CA VAL A 25 2.45 -12.76 3.60
C VAL A 25 3.92 -12.59 3.29
N GLN A 26 4.38 -11.36 3.17
CA GLN A 26 5.77 -11.07 2.87
C GLN A 26 6.17 -9.71 3.42
N SER A 27 7.43 -9.55 3.78
CA SER A 27 8.01 -8.25 4.11
C SER A 27 9.42 -8.16 3.56
N PHE A 28 9.77 -7.00 3.03
CA PHE A 28 11.07 -6.68 2.50
C PHE A 28 11.68 -5.54 3.31
N GLY A 29 12.96 -5.64 3.63
CA GLY A 29 13.76 -4.49 4.06
C GLY A 29 14.09 -3.61 2.86
N GLY A 30 14.11 -2.29 3.03
CA GLY A 30 14.60 -1.32 2.06
C GLY A 30 15.85 -0.59 2.57
N ALA A 31 16.09 0.61 2.05
CA ALA A 31 17.08 1.54 2.60
C ALA A 31 16.92 1.72 4.13
N PRO A 32 17.96 2.16 4.87
CA PRO A 32 17.96 2.16 6.33
C PRO A 32 16.68 2.77 6.90
N GLY A 33 15.89 1.92 7.55
CA GLY A 33 14.64 2.32 8.18
C GLY A 33 13.41 2.26 7.30
N LEU A 34 13.41 1.67 6.10
CA LEU A 34 12.18 1.39 5.34
C LEU A 34 11.85 -0.10 5.35
N ARG A 35 10.57 -0.41 5.56
CA ARG A 35 10.02 -1.76 5.49
C ARG A 35 8.79 -1.77 4.61
N VAL A 36 8.79 -2.61 3.58
CA VAL A 36 7.60 -2.88 2.76
C VAL A 36 6.97 -4.17 3.26
N ALA A 37 5.71 -4.14 3.67
CA ALA A 37 4.96 -5.34 4.01
C ALA A 37 3.80 -5.54 3.03
N PHE A 38 3.62 -6.77 2.60
CA PHE A 38 2.53 -7.15 1.71
C PHE A 38 1.49 -7.99 2.44
N TYR A 39 0.23 -7.73 2.14
CA TYR A 39 -0.93 -8.33 2.78
C TYR A 39 -1.87 -8.95 1.74
N THR A 40 -2.48 -10.07 2.13
CA THR A 40 -3.54 -10.77 1.40
C THR A 40 -4.73 -11.03 2.34
N ASN A 41 -5.74 -11.76 1.84
CA ASN A 41 -6.93 -12.15 2.61
C ASN A 41 -7.59 -10.94 3.28
N LEU A 42 -7.61 -9.82 2.54
CA LEU A 42 -8.08 -8.55 3.06
C LEU A 42 -9.59 -8.59 3.26
N ARG A 43 -10.02 -8.09 4.42
CA ARG A 43 -11.43 -7.79 4.69
C ARG A 43 -11.63 -6.30 4.65
N SER A 44 -12.56 -5.86 3.82
CA SER A 44 -12.89 -4.45 3.62
C SER A 44 -14.25 -4.13 4.25
N SER A 45 -14.41 -2.89 4.71
CA SER A 45 -15.72 -2.32 4.99
C SER A 45 -16.15 -1.41 3.83
N GLY A 46 -17.41 -1.56 3.40
CA GLY A 46 -17.99 -0.75 2.34
C GLY A 46 -18.02 -1.41 0.96
N ALA A 47 -18.14 -0.59 -0.08
CA ALA A 47 -18.39 -1.06 -1.45
C ALA A 47 -17.12 -1.39 -2.24
N VAL A 48 -15.96 -0.91 -1.81
CA VAL A 48 -14.66 -1.20 -2.44
C VAL A 48 -14.11 -2.47 -1.81
N GLN A 49 -13.75 -3.44 -2.64
CA GLN A 49 -13.08 -4.67 -2.23
C GLN A 49 -11.60 -4.55 -2.52
N PHE A 50 -10.78 -4.85 -1.51
CA PHE A 50 -9.34 -4.93 -1.64
C PHE A 50 -8.91 -6.39 -1.68
N ARG A 51 -8.00 -6.74 -2.59
CA ARG A 51 -7.45 -8.09 -2.68
C ARG A 51 -6.06 -8.20 -2.11
N TYR A 52 -5.23 -7.21 -2.43
CA TYR A 52 -3.84 -7.12 -2.00
C TYR A 52 -3.52 -5.70 -1.55
N LEU A 53 -2.57 -5.59 -0.63
CA LEU A 53 -2.05 -4.32 -0.11
C LEU A 53 -0.54 -4.44 0.04
N ALA A 54 0.19 -3.45 -0.44
CA ALA A 54 1.58 -3.19 -0.12
C ALA A 54 1.62 -1.93 0.76
N ALA A 55 2.21 -2.01 1.95
CA ALA A 55 2.32 -0.90 2.87
C ALA A 55 3.79 -0.64 3.22
N VAL A 56 4.20 0.63 3.15
CA VAL A 56 5.55 1.07 3.44
C VAL A 56 5.57 1.72 4.81
N TYR A 57 6.46 1.26 5.68
CA TYR A 57 6.66 1.76 7.04
C TYR A 57 8.06 2.33 7.19
N VAL A 58 8.21 3.30 8.11
CA VAL A 58 9.53 3.76 8.56
C VAL A 58 9.86 3.23 9.95
N GLY A 59 11.06 2.70 10.14
CA GLY A 59 11.54 2.07 11.37
C GLY A 59 10.56 1.01 11.87
N ASP A 60 10.28 1.07 13.17
CA ASP A 60 9.33 0.18 13.84
C ASP A 60 7.91 0.78 13.95
N THR A 61 7.57 1.77 13.11
CA THR A 61 6.24 2.38 13.16
C THR A 61 5.15 1.40 12.73
N MET A 62 4.01 1.47 13.41
CA MET A 62 2.80 0.73 13.04
C MET A 62 1.94 1.46 12.00
N PHE A 63 2.30 2.71 11.66
CA PHE A 63 1.56 3.54 10.72
C PHE A 63 2.30 3.58 9.39
N PRO A 64 1.65 3.17 8.28
CA PRO A 64 2.29 3.27 6.99
C PRO A 64 2.48 4.73 6.59
N LEU A 65 3.48 5.00 5.77
CA LEU A 65 3.69 6.27 5.07
C LEU A 65 3.08 6.26 3.67
N PHE A 66 2.96 5.07 3.08
CA PHE A 66 2.51 4.89 1.71
C PHE A 66 1.87 3.53 1.57
N MET A 67 0.79 3.43 0.80
CA MET A 67 0.14 2.17 0.52
C MET A 67 -0.26 2.08 -0.95
N VAL A 68 -0.10 0.87 -1.51
CA VAL A 68 -0.62 0.49 -2.82
C VAL A 68 -1.61 -0.64 -2.63
N THR A 69 -2.81 -0.51 -3.19
CA THR A 69 -3.86 -1.53 -3.11
C THR A 69 -4.16 -2.10 -4.50
N SER A 70 -4.60 -3.35 -4.51
CA SER A 70 -5.40 -3.92 -5.61
C SER A 70 -6.86 -3.82 -5.22
N GLU A 71 -7.61 -2.92 -5.85
CA GLU A 71 -8.98 -2.56 -5.48
C GLU A 71 -9.98 -2.79 -6.62
N THR A 72 -11.19 -3.19 -6.27
CA THR A 72 -12.31 -3.28 -7.21
C THR A 72 -13.58 -2.75 -6.55
N SER A 73 -14.54 -2.30 -7.36
CA SER A 73 -15.81 -1.75 -6.89
C SER A 73 -16.93 -2.14 -7.85
N PRO A 74 -18.21 -2.06 -7.44
CA PRO A 74 -19.33 -2.29 -8.35
C PRO A 74 -19.25 -1.44 -9.62
N GLY A 75 -18.83 -0.17 -9.52
CA GLY A 75 -18.65 0.70 -10.68
C GLY A 75 -17.55 0.20 -11.61
N LEU A 76 -16.38 -0.16 -11.07
CA LEU A 76 -15.26 -0.67 -11.86
C LEU A 76 -15.58 -2.02 -12.54
N ALA A 77 -16.34 -2.87 -11.86
CA ALA A 77 -16.78 -4.16 -12.38
C ALA A 77 -17.78 -4.03 -13.54
N LEU A 78 -18.56 -2.94 -13.59
CA LEU A 78 -19.48 -2.65 -14.69
C LEU A 78 -18.74 -2.25 -15.98
N ASP A 79 -17.60 -1.55 -15.86
CA ASP A 79 -16.76 -1.16 -17.01
C ASP A 79 -15.99 -2.34 -17.63
N GLY A 80 -16.04 -3.52 -17.00
CA GLY A 80 -15.46 -4.76 -17.51
C GLY A 80 -15.23 -5.79 -16.40
N LYS A 81 -15.62 -7.04 -16.64
CA LYS A 81 -15.42 -8.13 -15.68
C LYS A 81 -13.95 -8.27 -15.32
N GLY A 82 -13.67 -8.27 -14.02
CA GLY A 82 -12.34 -8.58 -13.50
C GLY A 82 -11.35 -7.42 -13.53
N LYS A 83 -11.77 -6.17 -13.75
CA LYS A 83 -10.88 -5.01 -13.61
C LYS A 83 -10.52 -4.79 -12.14
N TRP A 84 -9.22 -4.65 -11.90
CA TRP A 84 -8.63 -4.26 -10.64
C TRP A 84 -7.87 -2.96 -10.86
N ALA A 85 -8.03 -2.02 -9.95
CA ALA A 85 -7.33 -0.75 -9.93
C ALA A 85 -6.13 -0.83 -8.98
N LEU A 86 -5.05 -0.13 -9.34
CA LEU A 86 -3.98 0.20 -8.41
C LEU A 86 -4.33 1.49 -7.68
N GLY A 87 -4.83 1.36 -6.46
CA GLY A 87 -5.06 2.50 -5.58
C GLY A 87 -3.77 2.89 -4.87
N VAL A 88 -3.40 4.16 -4.89
CA VAL A 88 -2.27 4.68 -4.12
C VAL A 88 -2.78 5.63 -3.06
N PHE A 89 -2.40 5.35 -1.82
CA PHE A 89 -2.79 6.11 -0.64
C PHE A 89 -1.54 6.76 -0.05
N ARG A 90 -1.65 8.07 0.19
CA ARG A 90 -0.70 8.91 0.91
C ARG A 90 -1.42 9.66 2.05
N PRO A 91 -0.71 10.21 3.04
CA PRO A 91 -1.34 11.00 4.10
C PRO A 91 -2.27 12.10 3.57
N GLU A 92 -1.93 12.70 2.43
CA GLU A 92 -2.69 13.76 1.77
C GLU A 92 -3.84 13.29 0.87
N GLY A 93 -4.00 11.98 0.61
CA GLY A 93 -5.16 11.47 -0.14
C GLY A 93 -4.94 10.16 -0.89
N HIS A 94 -5.89 9.86 -1.77
CA HIS A 94 -5.93 8.63 -2.57
C HIS A 94 -6.11 8.93 -4.06
N ALA A 95 -5.44 8.13 -4.89
CA ALA A 95 -5.57 8.21 -6.34
C ALA A 95 -5.48 6.81 -6.97
N THR A 96 -6.32 6.55 -7.96
CA THR A 96 -6.15 5.41 -8.87
C THR A 96 -5.05 5.71 -9.88
N LYS A 97 -4.05 4.83 -9.97
CA LYS A 97 -2.89 4.99 -10.87
C LYS A 97 -3.05 4.26 -12.19
N ASP A 98 -3.56 3.03 -12.14
CA ASP A 98 -3.80 2.23 -13.34
C ASP A 98 -4.92 1.21 -13.09
N ILE A 99 -5.48 0.64 -14.16
CA ILE A 99 -6.56 -0.34 -14.13
C ILE A 99 -6.23 -1.47 -15.10
N SER A 100 -6.06 -2.68 -14.57
CA SER A 100 -5.81 -3.88 -15.37
C SER A 100 -6.42 -5.09 -14.67
N PRO A 101 -6.93 -6.10 -15.41
CA PRO A 101 -7.31 -7.37 -14.81
C PRO A 101 -6.13 -8.10 -14.14
N ASP A 102 -4.90 -7.82 -14.57
CA ASP A 102 -3.71 -8.50 -14.05
C ASP A 102 -3.44 -8.17 -12.59
N TYR A 103 -3.83 -6.98 -12.12
CA TYR A 103 -3.66 -6.57 -10.72
C TYR A 103 -4.54 -7.37 -9.75
N GLY A 104 -5.47 -8.17 -10.27
CA GLY A 104 -6.18 -9.19 -9.50
C GLY A 104 -5.32 -10.42 -9.17
N ASN A 105 -4.11 -10.52 -9.71
CA ASN A 105 -3.17 -11.61 -9.47
C ASN A 105 -1.99 -11.11 -8.65
N TRP A 106 -1.43 -12.00 -7.82
CA TRP A 106 -0.36 -11.66 -6.88
C TRP A 106 0.89 -11.09 -7.56
N HIS A 107 1.51 -11.82 -8.49
CA HIS A 107 2.80 -11.40 -9.06
C HIS A 107 2.72 -10.08 -9.85
N PRO A 108 1.71 -9.86 -10.74
CA PRO A 108 1.57 -8.56 -11.40
C PRO A 108 1.30 -7.42 -10.43
N PHE A 109 0.51 -7.64 -9.39
CA PHE A 109 0.29 -6.64 -8.34
C PHE A 109 1.60 -6.29 -7.62
N VAL A 110 2.37 -7.29 -7.17
CA VAL A 110 3.63 -7.06 -6.45
C VAL A 110 4.61 -6.27 -7.33
N ALA A 111 4.77 -6.65 -8.60
CA ALA A 111 5.65 -5.96 -9.53
C ALA A 111 5.26 -4.47 -9.67
N ALA A 112 3.99 -4.19 -9.96
CA ALA A 112 3.52 -2.81 -10.13
C ALA A 112 3.57 -1.99 -8.82
N ALA A 113 3.27 -2.62 -7.67
CA ALA A 113 3.38 -1.97 -6.38
C ALA A 113 4.83 -1.60 -6.06
N MET A 114 5.79 -2.47 -6.35
CA MET A 114 7.21 -2.20 -6.14
C MET A 114 7.72 -1.08 -7.05
N GLU A 115 7.27 -1.02 -8.31
CA GLU A 115 7.59 0.11 -9.21
C GLU A 115 7.05 1.44 -8.65
N LEU A 116 5.81 1.46 -8.15
CA LEU A 116 5.22 2.65 -7.53
C LEU A 116 5.97 3.05 -6.24
N ILE A 117 6.38 2.09 -5.42
CA ILE A 117 7.15 2.33 -4.21
C ILE A 117 8.55 2.88 -4.57
N ALA A 118 9.23 2.30 -5.55
CA ALA A 118 10.53 2.79 -5.99
C ALA A 118 10.45 4.21 -6.59
N ALA A 119 9.36 4.52 -7.29
CA ALA A 119 9.12 5.87 -7.80
C ALA A 119 8.83 6.89 -6.67
N GLU A 120 8.13 6.47 -5.62
CA GLU A 120 7.82 7.31 -4.46
C GLU A 120 9.06 7.55 -3.58
N PHE A 121 9.91 6.52 -3.45
CA PHE A 121 11.09 6.54 -2.60
C PHE A 121 12.35 6.21 -3.44
N PRO A 122 12.76 7.09 -4.36
CA PRO A 122 13.83 6.81 -5.33
C PRO A 122 15.21 6.59 -4.67
N ASP A 123 15.46 7.27 -3.55
CA ASP A 123 16.69 7.09 -2.75
C ASP A 123 16.67 5.81 -1.91
N SER A 124 15.54 5.11 -1.92
CA SER A 124 15.26 3.94 -1.10
C SER A 124 15.09 2.71 -1.97
N ASN A 125 16.06 2.45 -2.85
CA ASN A 125 16.00 1.34 -3.79
C ASN A 125 15.69 0.03 -3.03
N PRO A 126 14.45 -0.50 -3.13
CA PRO A 126 14.04 -1.66 -2.37
C PRO A 126 14.53 -2.90 -3.12
N VAL A 127 15.84 -3.02 -3.23
CA VAL A 127 16.52 -4.11 -3.95
C VAL A 127 16.98 -5.11 -2.92
N GLU A 128 16.33 -6.28 -2.97
CA GLU A 128 16.79 -7.58 -2.49
C GLU A 128 17.04 -7.72 -0.97
N LEU A 129 16.26 -8.62 -0.36
CA LEU A 129 16.78 -9.56 0.64
C LEU A 129 17.08 -10.87 -0.08
#